data_AF-A0A8T7GZN7-F1
#
_entry.id   AF-A0A8T7GZN7-F1
#
_cell.length_a   1.000
_cell.length_b   1.000
_cell.length_c   1.000
_cell.angle_alpha   90.00
_cell.angle_beta   90.00
_cell.angle_gamma   90.00
#
_symmetry.space_group_name_H-M   'P 1'
#
loop_
_entity.id
_entity.type
_entity.pdbx_description
1 polymer ?
#
loop_
_entity_poly.entity_id
_entity_poly.type
_entity_poly.pdbx_seq_one_letter_code
_entity_poly.pdbx_strand_id
1 'polypeptide(L)'
;MRKTGILVDREEQEAMRGRVREIITGGATYGEIREGLRNLGFQAKEDKPALAIWESSDYELFVMVHVDPGTGKLRDYEVKTFEEMEGSE
;
A
#
# COMPACT_ATOMS: atom_id res chain seq x y z
N MET A 1 23.49 -11.13 9.49
CA MET A 1 23.73 -9.68 9.40
C MET A 1 22.42 -9.03 8.96
N ARG A 2 21.69 -8.39 9.88
CA ARG A 2 20.47 -7.64 9.54
C ARG A 2 20.94 -6.41 8.76
N LYS A 3 20.55 -6.31 7.49
CA LYS A 3 20.93 -5.18 6.63
C LYS A 3 20.37 -3.93 7.29
N THR A 4 21.28 -3.01 7.59
CA THR A 4 21.11 -1.66 8.11
C THR A 4 19.74 -1.09 7.75
N GLY A 5 18.99 -0.62 8.76
CA GLY A 5 17.81 0.21 8.54
C GLY A 5 18.20 1.31 7.56
N ILE A 6 17.71 1.18 6.34
CA ILE A 6 17.67 2.29 5.42
C ILE A 6 16.71 3.22 6.14
N LEU A 7 17.22 4.30 6.73
CA LEU A 7 16.37 5.41 7.12
C LEU A 7 15.71 5.82 5.81
N VAL A 8 14.51 5.29 5.54
CA VAL A 8 13.74 5.72 4.39
C VAL A 8 13.64 7.23 4.53
N ASP A 9 14.10 7.94 3.50
CA ASP A 9 14.03 9.38 3.55
C ASP A 9 12.55 9.77 3.70
N ARG A 10 12.25 10.59 4.71
CA ARG A 10 10.88 10.92 5.06
C ARG A 10 10.16 11.64 3.91
N GLU A 11 10.88 12.45 3.15
CA GLU A 11 10.34 13.10 1.96
C GLU A 11 10.05 12.08 0.86
N GLU A 12 10.95 11.12 0.61
CA GLU A 12 10.71 10.01 -0.32
C GLU A 12 9.53 9.11 0.10
N GLN A 13 9.42 8.82 1.39
CA GLN A 13 8.33 8.03 1.95
C GLN A 13 6.98 8.77 1.82
N GLU A 14 6.93 10.07 2.13
CA GLU A 14 5.71 10.87 1.98
C GLU A 14 5.35 11.08 0.50
N ALA A 15 6.33 11.25 -0.38
CA ALA A 15 6.12 11.30 -1.82
C ALA A 15 5.54 9.97 -2.33
N MET A 16 6.06 8.83 -1.88
CA MET A 16 5.54 7.51 -2.25
C MET A 16 4.13 7.28 -1.70
N ARG A 17 3.86 7.71 -0.46
CA ARG A 17 2.52 7.70 0.15
C ARG A 17 1.52 8.50 -0.69
N GLY A 18 1.94 9.66 -1.21
CA GLY A 18 1.17 10.47 -2.16
C GLY A 18 0.84 9.69 -3.44
N ARG A 19 1.86 9.11 -4.08
CA ARG A 19 1.66 8.33 -5.33
C ARG A 19 0.73 7.13 -5.16
N VAL A 20 0.86 6.41 -4.04
CA VAL A 20 -0.03 5.30 -3.70
C VAL A 20 -1.48 5.80 -3.58
N ARG A 21 -1.70 6.92 -2.89
CA ARG A 21 -3.04 7.54 -2.76
C ARG A 21 -3.62 7.93 -4.12
N GLU A 22 -2.81 8.47 -5.01
CA GLU A 22 -3.24 8.82 -6.37
C GLU A 22 -3.65 7.59 -7.17
N ILE A 23 -2.89 6.49 -7.08
CA ILE A 23 -3.24 5.22 -7.75
C ILE A 23 -4.56 4.66 -7.21
N ILE A 24 -4.74 4.66 -5.89
CA ILE A 24 -5.94 4.09 -5.27
C ILE A 24 -7.18 4.92 -5.59
N THR A 25 -7.07 6.26 -5.51
CA THR A 25 -8.21 7.16 -5.77
C THR A 25 -8.49 7.35 -7.27
N GLY A 26 -7.48 7.19 -8.13
CA GLY A 26 -7.61 7.23 -9.58
C GLY A 26 -8.04 5.91 -10.22
N GLY A 27 -7.79 4.78 -9.57
CA GLY A 27 -8.19 3.46 -10.07
C GLY A 27 -9.70 3.22 -9.97
N ALA A 28 -10.34 2.84 -11.06
CA ALA A 28 -11.77 2.55 -11.06
C ALA A 28 -12.07 1.14 -10.50
N THR A 29 -11.10 0.23 -10.57
CA THR A 29 -11.22 -1.16 -10.13
C THR A 29 -10.00 -1.63 -9.34
N TYR A 30 -10.18 -2.68 -8.54
CA TYR A 30 -9.05 -3.32 -7.83
C TYR A 30 -7.93 -3.80 -8.78
N GLY A 31 -8.28 -4.23 -10.00
CA GLY A 31 -7.29 -4.66 -10.98
C GLY A 31 -6.30 -3.54 -11.37
N GLU A 32 -6.81 -2.33 -11.57
CA GLU A 32 -5.97 -1.15 -11.88
C GLU A 32 -5.13 -0.73 -10.68
N ILE A 33 -5.71 -0.74 -9.48
CA ILE A 33 -4.99 -0.45 -8.23
C ILE A 33 -3.84 -1.45 -8.02
N ARG A 34 -4.12 -2.74 -8.22
CA ARG A 34 -3.16 -3.84 -8.12
C ARG A 34 -2.00 -3.68 -9.11
N GLU A 35 -2.29 -3.32 -10.35
CA GLU A 35 -1.24 -3.11 -11.36
C GLU A 35 -0.40 -1.87 -11.01
N GLY A 36 -1.02 -0.77 -10.60
CA GLY A 36 -0.33 0.43 -10.16
C GLY A 36 0.61 0.19 -8.98
N LEU A 37 0.15 -0.50 -7.94
CA LEU A 37 0.98 -0.88 -6.78
C LEU A 37 2.15 -1.76 -7.18
N ARG A 38 1.93 -2.74 -8.06
CA ARG A 38 2.99 -3.61 -8.58
C ARG A 38 4.04 -2.84 -9.38
N ASN A 39 3.63 -1.87 -10.18
CA ASN A 39 4.53 -1.01 -10.94
C ASN A 39 5.39 -0.11 -10.03
N LEU A 40 4.88 0.25 -8.84
CA LEU A 40 5.65 0.95 -7.81
C LEU A 40 6.57 0.02 -6.99
N GLY A 41 6.58 -1.29 -7.26
CA GLY A 41 7.40 -2.26 -6.55
C GLY A 41 6.78 -2.80 -5.25
N PHE A 42 5.50 -2.52 -4.98
CA PHE A 42 4.82 -3.11 -3.83
C PHE A 42 4.57 -4.61 -4.05
N GLN A 43 4.70 -5.38 -2.97
CA GLN A 43 4.47 -6.81 -2.95
C GLN A 43 3.16 -7.11 -2.21
N ALA A 44 2.30 -7.93 -2.82
CA ALA A 44 1.08 -8.38 -2.19
C ALA A 44 1.38 -9.40 -1.08
N LYS A 45 0.95 -9.10 0.14
CA LYS A 45 0.84 -10.07 1.24
C LYS A 45 -0.48 -10.83 1.18
N GLU A 46 -1.54 -10.11 0.87
CA GLU A 46 -2.87 -10.67 0.65
C GLU A 46 -3.47 -10.03 -0.59
N ASP A 47 -3.99 -10.86 -1.49
CA ASP A 47 -4.53 -10.43 -2.79
C ASP A 47 -5.92 -11.02 -2.97
N LYS A 48 -6.82 -10.74 -2.02
CA LYS A 48 -8.21 -11.22 -2.05
C LYS A 48 -9.15 -10.08 -2.47
N PRO A 49 -10.24 -10.39 -3.19
CA PRO A 49 -11.15 -9.38 -3.72
C PRO A 49 -11.96 -8.62 -2.66
N ALA A 50 -11.96 -9.03 -1.39
CA ALA A 50 -12.58 -8.30 -0.29
C ALA A 50 -11.58 -7.45 0.51
N LEU A 51 -10.33 -7.90 0.57
CA LEU A 51 -9.24 -7.30 1.34
C LEU A 51 -7.92 -7.63 0.63
N ALA A 52 -7.20 -6.58 0.28
CA ALA A 52 -5.88 -6.69 -0.26
C ALA A 52 -4.88 -5.92 0.58
N ILE A 53 -3.73 -6.54 0.81
CA ILE A 53 -2.66 -6.01 1.63
C ILE A 53 -1.38 -6.04 0.81
N TRP A 54 -0.73 -4.89 0.73
CA TRP A 54 0.49 -4.67 -0.02
C TRP A 54 1.52 -4.00 0.88
N GLU A 55 2.77 -4.37 0.72
CA GLU A 55 3.87 -3.70 1.41
C GLU A 55 4.99 -3.34 0.44
N SER A 56 5.78 -2.34 0.80
CA SER A 56 7.08 -2.10 0.20
C SER A 56 8.13 -1.99 1.30
N SER A 57 9.10 -2.89 1.28
CA SER A 57 10.24 -2.84 2.19
C SER A 57 11.21 -1.71 1.83
N ASP A 58 11.22 -1.25 0.58
CA ASP A 58 12.06 -0.13 0.14
C ASP A 58 11.59 1.22 0.70
N TYR A 59 10.27 1.39 0.86
CA TYR A 59 9.67 2.62 1.41
C TYR A 59 9.13 2.46 2.83
N GLU A 60 9.23 1.27 3.42
CA GLU A 60 8.65 0.90 4.72
C GLU A 60 7.17 1.30 4.83
N LEU A 61 6.42 1.07 3.73
CA LEU A 61 5.01 1.40 3.61
C LEU A 61 4.15 0.15 3.54
N PHE A 62 3.00 0.23 4.18
CA PHE A 62 1.93 -0.74 4.18
C PHE A 62 0.67 -0.11 3.61
N VAL A 63 0.03 -0.84 2.70
CA VAL A 63 -1.16 -0.40 1.98
C VAL A 63 -2.23 -1.46 2.14
N MET A 64 -3.36 -1.07 2.71
CA MET A 64 -4.54 -1.89 2.83
C MET A 64 -5.63 -1.34 1.93
N VAL A 65 -6.21 -2.19 1.09
CA VAL A 65 -7.26 -1.81 0.15
C VAL A 65 -8.48 -2.68 0.43
N HIS A 66 -9.59 -2.05 0.82
CA HIS A 66 -10.88 -2.69 1.02
C HIS A 66 -11.72 -2.50 -0.22
N VAL A 67 -12.18 -3.61 -0.78
CA VAL A 67 -12.99 -3.62 -1.99
C VAL A 67 -14.31 -4.28 -1.65
N ASP A 68 -15.40 -3.71 -2.14
CA ASP A 68 -16.71 -4.31 -1.99
C ASP A 68 -16.79 -5.58 -2.85
N PRO A 69 -16.99 -6.77 -2.27
CA PRO A 69 -16.95 -8.03 -3.02
C PRO A 69 -18.15 -8.21 -3.98
N GLY A 70 -19.23 -7.45 -3.79
CA GLY A 70 -20.41 -7.49 -4.66
C GLY A 70 -20.27 -6.65 -5.92
N THR A 71 -19.60 -5.50 -5.81
CA THR A 71 -19.47 -4.49 -6.87
C THR A 71 -18.05 -4.38 -7.44
N GLY A 72 -17.03 -4.93 -6.75
CA GLY A 72 -15.62 -4.84 -7.12
C GLY A 72 -15.03 -3.44 -6.99
N LYS A 73 -15.76 -2.51 -6.33
CA LYS A 73 -15.37 -1.10 -6.18
C LYS A 73 -14.59 -0.88 -4.90
N LEU A 74 -13.70 0.11 -4.93
CA LEU A 74 -13.01 0.59 -3.75
C LEU A 74 -14.04 1.05 -2.71
N ARG A 75 -13.96 0.47 -1.51
CA ARG A 75 -14.78 0.86 -0.36
C ARG A 75 -13.99 1.77 0.58
N ASP A 76 -12.76 1.41 0.86
CA ASP A 76 -11.87 2.13 1.77
C ASP A 76 -10.40 1.75 1.49
N TYR A 77 -9.46 2.59 1.92
CA TYR A 77 -8.05 2.26 1.86
C TYR A 77 -7.27 2.94 2.98
N GLU A 78 -6.14 2.31 3.33
CA GLU A 78 -5.23 2.82 4.32
C GLU A 78 -3.80 2.74 3.81
N VAL A 79 -3.02 3.79 4.08
CA VAL A 79 -1.57 3.80 3.79
C VAL A 79 -0.86 4.24 5.05
N LYS A 80 -0.11 3.31 5.65
CA LYS A 80 0.65 3.50 6.89
C LYS A 80 2.11 3.19 6.66
N THR A 81 2.98 3.81 7.44
CA THR A 81 4.36 3.36 7.62
C THR A 81 4.40 2.12 8.51
N PHE A 82 5.49 1.37 8.49
CA PHE A 82 5.68 0.23 9.40
C PHE A 82 5.71 0.68 10.86
N GLU A 83 6.31 1.84 11.16
CA GLU A 83 6.29 2.44 12.51
C GLU A 83 4.85 2.72 12.99
N GLU A 84 4.00 3.29 12.13
CA GLU A 84 2.57 3.52 12.43
C GLU A 84 1.77 2.22 12.61
N MET A 85 2.22 1.10 12.03
CA MET A 85 1.56 -0.20 12.20
C MET A 85 1.98 -0.86 13.52
N GLU A 86 3.26 -0.78 13.89
CA GLU A 86 3.80 -1.35 15.13
C GLU A 86 3.38 -0.55 16.38
N GLY A 87 3.08 0.74 16.25
CA GLY A 87 2.62 1.61 17.35
C GLY A 87 1.19 1.36 17.88
N SER A 88 0.58 0.21 17.57
CA SER A 88 -0.71 -0.22 18.13
C SER A 88 -0.49 -1.22 19.29
N GLU A 89 0.08 -0.73 20.39
CA GLU A 89 0.09 -1.42 21.70
C GLU A 89 -0.96 -0.84 22.66
#